data_AF-A0A3M7PZW5-F1
#
_entry.id   AF-A0A3M7PZW5-F1
#
_cell.length_a   1.000
_cell.length_b   1.000
_cell.length_c   1.000
_cell.angle_alpha   90.00
_cell.angle_beta   90.00
_cell.angle_gamma   90.00
#
_symmetry.space_group_name_H-M   'P 1'
#
loop_
_entity.id
_entity.type
_entity.pdbx_description
1 polymer ?
#
loop_
_entity_poly.entity_id
_entity_poly.type
_entity_poly.pdbx_seq_one_letter_code
_entity_poly.pdbx_strand_id
1 'polypeptide(L)'
;MHVKIFLPILFGLILCQLIAETVSFGIRDTSDEMPERPAVFKSKKELIDYIKRVNEYYGKVGRPRFGKRNYPLFGSKFNQQYRDSNEWNFN
;
A
#
# COMPACT_ATOMS: atom_id res chain seq x y z
N MET A 1 -29.92 34.85 -33.57
CA MET A 1 -29.55 33.41 -33.72
C MET A 1 -28.21 33.03 -33.06
N HIS A 2 -27.48 33.95 -32.41
CA HIS A 2 -26.15 33.63 -31.85
C HIS A 2 -26.17 33.01 -30.44
N VAL A 3 -27.17 33.31 -29.61
CA VAL A 3 -27.21 32.89 -28.18
C VAL A 3 -27.33 31.36 -28.00
N LYS A 4 -27.96 30.66 -28.96
CA LYS A 4 -28.17 29.21 -28.88
C LYS A 4 -26.89 28.38 -29.10
N ILE A 5 -25.86 28.97 -29.70
CA ILE A 5 -24.58 28.31 -29.99
C ILE A 5 -23.61 28.43 -28.81
N PHE A 6 -23.71 29.48 -28.00
CA PHE A 6 -22.81 29.70 -26.86
C PHE A 6 -23.07 28.74 -25.69
N LEU A 7 -24.32 28.31 -25.49
CA LEU A 7 -24.70 27.41 -24.41
C LEU A 7 -23.99 26.02 -24.46
N PRO A 8 -23.98 25.30 -25.61
CA PRO A 8 -23.28 24.01 -25.69
C PRO A 8 -21.76 24.17 -25.63
N ILE A 9 -21.22 25.29 -26.14
CA ILE A 9 -19.78 25.57 -26.08
C ILE A 9 -19.34 25.79 -24.62
N LEU A 10 -20.09 26.60 -23.87
CA LEU A 10 -19.80 26.83 -22.45
C LEU A 10 -19.92 25.54 -21.63
N PHE A 11 -20.95 24.73 -21.88
CA PHE A 11 -21.10 23.44 -21.22
C PHE A 11 -19.95 22.48 -21.54
N GLY A 12 -19.50 22.45 -22.80
CA GLY A 12 -18.33 21.69 -23.21
C GLY A 12 -17.04 22.14 -22.52
N LEU A 13 -16.84 23.44 -22.35
CA LEU A 13 -15.68 23.98 -21.63
C LEU A 13 -15.70 23.62 -20.14
N ILE A 14 -16.86 23.72 -19.48
CA ILE A 14 -17.02 23.33 -18.07
C ILE A 14 -16.78 21.83 -17.89
N LEU A 15 -17.33 21.00 -18.79
CA LEU A 15 -17.11 19.55 -18.76
C LEU A 15 -15.62 19.21 -18.97
N CYS A 16 -14.95 19.91 -19.90
CA CYS A 16 -13.53 19.71 -20.18
C CYS A 16 -12.65 20.09 -18.97
N GLN A 17 -12.97 21.18 -18.26
CA GLN A 17 -12.28 21.57 -17.02
C GLN A 17 -12.45 20.54 -15.90
N LEU A 18 -13.66 20.03 -15.70
CA LEU A 18 -13.91 18.98 -14.69
C LEU A 18 -13.13 17.70 -14.99
N ILE A 19 -13.04 17.29 -16.26
CA ILE A 19 -12.25 16.11 -16.65
C ILE A 19 -10.75 16.37 -16.42
N ALA A 20 -10.23 17.55 -16.79
CA ALA A 20 -8.81 17.89 -16.61
C ALA A 20 -8.36 17.86 -15.14
N GLU A 21 -9.20 18.33 -14.21
CA GLU A 21 -8.92 18.28 -12.78
C GLU A 21 -8.89 16.84 -12.25
N THR A 22 -9.77 15.95 -12.74
CA THR A 22 -9.76 14.53 -12.31
C THR A 22 -8.53 13.76 -12.80
N VAL A 23 -8.04 14.04 -14.01
CA VAL A 23 -6.85 13.38 -14.58
C VAL A 23 -5.58 13.78 -13.82
N SER A 24 -5.51 15.03 -13.37
CA SER A 24 -4.35 15.55 -12.61
C SER A 24 -4.21 14.90 -11.22
N PHE A 25 -5.30 14.35 -10.65
CA PHE A 25 -5.25 13.59 -9.40
C PHE A 25 -4.78 12.12 -9.61
N GLY A 26 -4.89 11.60 -10.84
CA GLY A 26 -4.63 10.20 -11.17
C GLY A 26 -3.17 9.87 -11.52
N ILE A 27 -2.36 10.87 -11.89
CA ILE A 27 -0.93 10.68 -12.16
C ILE A 27 -0.15 10.99 -10.87
N ARG A 28 -0.26 10.09 -9.89
CA ARG A 28 0.69 10.08 -8.77
C ARG A 28 1.99 9.56 -9.33
N ASP A 29 3.03 10.40 -9.35
CA ASP A 29 4.38 10.04 -9.80
C ASP A 29 4.71 8.59 -9.42
N THR A 30 4.77 7.74 -10.43
CA THR A 30 5.21 6.36 -10.31
C THR A 30 6.73 6.32 -10.38
N SER A 31 7.43 7.22 -9.68
CA SER A 31 8.81 6.93 -9.36
C SER A 31 8.77 5.70 -8.45
N ASP A 32 9.16 4.54 -8.99
CA ASP A 32 9.30 3.28 -8.27
C ASP A 32 10.48 3.33 -7.29
N GLU A 33 10.75 4.51 -6.74
CA GLU A 33 11.85 4.78 -5.84
C GLU A 33 11.37 4.62 -4.40
N MET A 34 12.22 4.03 -3.57
CA MET A 34 11.87 3.84 -2.17
C MET A 34 11.74 5.21 -1.52
N PRO A 35 10.61 5.52 -0.86
CA PRO A 35 10.45 6.82 -0.21
C PRO A 35 11.53 7.04 0.84
N GLU A 36 12.20 8.18 0.77
CA GLU A 36 13.29 8.52 1.68
C GLU A 36 12.73 8.77 3.10
N ARG A 37 13.40 8.21 4.11
CA ARG A 37 12.98 8.35 5.49
C ARG A 37 13.53 9.66 6.07
N PRO A 38 12.69 10.57 6.57
CA PRO A 38 13.17 11.75 7.28
C PRO A 38 13.86 11.35 8.59
N ALA A 39 14.89 12.09 9.00
CA ALA A 39 15.60 11.84 10.26
C ALA A 39 14.68 11.92 11.48
N VAL A 40 13.69 12.82 11.45
CA VAL A 40 12.68 13.00 12.50
C VAL A 40 11.34 13.32 11.85
N PHE A 41 10.26 12.70 12.33
CA PHE A 41 8.89 13.05 11.95
C PHE A 41 8.40 14.20 12.84
N LYS A 42 8.01 15.33 12.22
CA LYS A 42 7.56 16.53 12.94
C LYS A 42 6.08 16.45 13.34
N SER A 43 5.32 15.52 12.74
CA SER A 43 3.91 15.32 13.07
C SER A 43 3.45 13.88 12.85
N LYS A 44 2.35 13.50 13.51
CA LYS A 44 1.67 12.21 13.28
C LYS A 44 1.23 12.06 11.82
N LYS A 45 0.80 13.15 11.18
CA LYS A 45 0.36 13.16 9.78
C LYS A 45 1.51 12.78 8.85
N GLU A 46 2.69 13.35 9.06
CA GLU A 46 3.89 13.07 8.27
C GLU A 46 4.32 11.60 8.37
N LEU A 47 4.26 11.01 9.57
CA LEU A 47 4.51 9.59 9.77
C LEU A 47 3.51 8.71 9.01
N ILE A 48 2.22 9.02 9.10
CA ILE A 48 1.16 8.27 8.40
C ILE A 48 1.37 8.34 6.88
N ASP A 49 1.70 9.53 6.36
CA ASP A 49 1.92 9.72 4.93
C ASP A 49 3.18 8.97 4.45
N TYR A 50 4.25 8.94 5.26
CA TYR A 50 5.43 8.11 4.97
C TYR A 50 5.09 6.61 4.93
N ILE A 51 4.37 6.09 5.92
CA ILE A 51 3.95 4.67 5.97
C ILE A 51 3.10 4.31 4.75
N LYS A 52 2.17 5.19 4.34
CA LYS A 52 1.36 4.98 3.14
C LYS A 52 2.22 4.84 1.90
N ARG A 53 3.20 5.74 1.70
CA ARG A 53 4.13 5.68 0.56
C ARG A 53 4.99 4.41 0.58
N VAL A 54 5.47 3.99 1.74
CA VAL A 54 6.25 2.75 1.89
C VAL A 54 5.41 1.52 1.52
N ASN A 55 4.16 1.47 1.97
CA ASN A 55 3.26 0.36 1.66
C ASN A 55 2.91 0.32 0.16
N GLU A 56 2.76 1.48 -0.47
CA GLU A 56 2.55 1.62 -1.91
C GLU A 56 3.78 1.11 -2.69
N TYR A 57 4.99 1.49 -2.28
CA TYR A 57 6.25 1.00 -2.85
C TYR A 57 6.38 -0.53 -2.82
N TYR A 58 6.22 -1.16 -1.65
CA TYR A 58 6.27 -2.63 -1.55
C TYR A 58 5.07 -3.33 -2.21
N GLY A 59 3.98 -2.61 -2.46
CA GLY A 59 2.88 -3.09 -3.30
C GLY A 59 3.31 -3.25 -4.76
N LYS A 60 4.15 -2.34 -5.27
CA LYS A 60 4.66 -2.35 -6.66
C LYS A 60 5.86 -3.29 -6.84
N VAL A 61 6.88 -3.15 -5.99
CA VAL A 61 8.16 -3.89 -6.11
C VAL A 61 8.05 -5.34 -5.62
N GLY A 62 6.97 -5.65 -4.89
CA GLY A 62 6.75 -6.94 -4.27
C GLY A 62 7.12 -6.91 -2.78
N ARG A 63 6.22 -7.46 -1.96
CA ARG A 63 6.41 -7.50 -0.50
C ARG A 63 7.40 -8.62 -0.16
N PRO A 64 8.38 -8.40 0.73
CA PRO A 64 9.19 -9.47 1.29
C PRO A 64 8.29 -10.55 1.90
N ARG A 65 8.12 -11.68 1.21
CA ARG A 65 7.38 -12.82 1.72
C ARG A 65 8.37 -13.72 2.43
N PHE A 66 8.59 -13.46 3.71
CA PHE A 66 9.33 -14.40 4.56
C PHE A 66 8.48 -15.66 4.69
N GLY A 67 8.75 -16.65 3.83
CA GLY A 67 8.11 -17.96 3.91
C GLY A 67 8.46 -18.63 5.24
N LYS A 68 7.57 -19.51 5.72
CA LYS A 68 7.93 -20.47 6.77
C LYS A 68 9.05 -21.33 6.20
N ARG A 69 10.27 -21.09 6.67
CA ARG A 69 11.41 -21.91 6.31
C ARG A 69 11.16 -23.29 6.93
N ASN A 70 10.62 -24.22 6.15
CA ASN A 70 10.59 -25.64 6.49
C ASN A 70 12.03 -26.18 6.40
N TYR A 71 12.92 -25.79 7.31
CA TYR A 71 14.16 -26.53 7.52
C TYR A 71 13.86 -27.69 8.46
N PRO A 72 13.93 -28.95 8.01
CA PRO A 72 13.96 -30.09 8.90
C PRO A 72 15.42 -30.31 9.31
N LEU A 73 15.96 -29.59 10.31
CA LEU A 73 17.31 -29.93 10.76
C LEU A 73 17.64 -29.77 12.25
N PHE A 74 16.79 -29.15 13.08
CA PHE A 74 17.03 -29.19 14.55
C PHE A 74 15.80 -28.94 15.45
N GLY A 75 14.74 -28.29 14.95
CA GLY A 75 13.60 -27.86 15.78
C GLY A 75 12.43 -28.84 15.93
N SER A 76 12.39 -29.94 15.16
CA SER A 76 11.27 -30.88 15.18
C SER A 76 11.23 -31.77 16.42
N LYS A 77 12.38 -32.10 17.01
CA LYS A 77 12.43 -32.95 18.22
C LYS A 77 11.87 -32.25 19.47
N PHE A 78 12.12 -30.95 19.64
CA PHE A 78 11.64 -30.21 20.81
C PHE A 78 10.12 -30.05 20.82
N ASN A 79 9.50 -29.79 19.67
CA ASN A 79 8.06 -29.57 19.59
C ASN A 79 7.27 -30.88 19.74
N GLN A 80 7.83 -32.00 19.25
CA GLN A 80 7.24 -33.32 19.43
C GLN A 80 7.31 -33.79 20.88
N GLN A 81 8.45 -33.56 21.55
CA GLN A 81 8.61 -33.92 22.96
C GLN A 81 7.66 -33.13 23.88
N TYR A 82 7.35 -31.87 23.57
CA TYR A 82 6.37 -31.07 24.33
C TYR A 82 4.92 -31.52 24.08
N ARG A 83 4.63 -32.08 22.90
CA ARG A 83 3.31 -32.63 22.58
C ARG A 83 3.08 -33.95 23.31
N ASP A 84 4.07 -34.85 23.29
CA ASP A 84 3.96 -36.18 23.90
C ASP A 84 3.95 -36.10 25.45
N SER A 85 4.65 -35.15 26.07
CA SER A 85 4.66 -34.98 27.53
C SER A 85 3.32 -34.52 28.11
N ASN A 86 2.49 -33.85 27.30
CA ASN A 86 1.22 -33.30 27.74
C ASN A 86 0.04 -34.25 27.47
N GLU A 87 0.30 -35.39 26.82
CA GLU A 87 -0.73 -36.38 26.45
C GLU A 87 -0.97 -37.42 27.56
N TRP A 88 -0.06 -37.53 28.55
CA TRP A 88 -0.16 -38.47 29.68
C TRP A 88 -0.74 -37.89 30.98
N ASN A 89 -1.28 -36.67 31.00
CA ASN A 89 -1.81 -36.01 32.21
C ASN A 89 -3.35 -35.89 32.24
N PHE A 90 -4.06 -36.83 31.62
CA PHE A 90 -5.51 -36.97 31.76
C PHE A 90 -5.86 -38.39 32.25
N ASN A 91 -5.57 -38.66 33.51
CA ASN A 91 -6.30 -39.62 34.35
C ASN A 91 -6.02 -39.34 35.82
#